data_AF-A0AAW0NZ59-F1
#
_entry.id   AF-A0AAW0NZ59-F1
#
_cell.length_a   1.000
_cell.length_b   1.000
_cell.length_c   1.000
_cell.angle_alpha   90.00
_cell.angle_beta   90.00
_cell.angle_gamma   90.00
#
_symmetry.space_group_name_H-M   'P 1'
#
loop_
_entity.id
_entity.type
_entity.pdbx_description
1 polymer ?
#
loop_
_entity_poly.entity_id
_entity_poly.type
_entity_poly.pdbx_seq_one_letter_code
_entity_poly.pdbx_strand_id
1 'polypeptide(L)'
;MQNLGPKPVGSGSSIIVSPRQRGNPILKYVRSVPWEFGEVVPDYVLGQTTCALFLSLRYHNLNPNYIHERLKQLGSSFVLRVLLLQVDVKDPSHALKELARICIMADCTLVLAWSPEEAGRYLETYKSYEKKPADLLKEQVEKNYLSKVTDCMTTVKSINKTDSITLLSTFSSVEGIINASKEDLVLCPGLGPQKVRQILCCTIFYEERLFIIVKTNVYFQARRLYDVLHKPFIKSRTKES
;
A
#
# COMPACT_ATOMS: atom_id res chain seq x y z
N MET A 1 28.37 -38.28 2.16
CA MET A 1 27.27 -37.54 2.80
C MET A 1 27.63 -36.06 2.78
N GLN A 2 27.00 -35.26 1.93
CA GLN A 2 27.25 -33.81 1.89
C GLN A 2 26.60 -33.16 3.11
N ASN A 3 27.42 -32.53 3.94
CA ASN A 3 27.02 -31.81 5.14
C ASN A 3 26.40 -30.47 4.69
N LEU A 4 25.07 -30.41 4.58
CA LEU A 4 24.34 -29.17 4.33
C LEU A 4 24.29 -28.38 5.64
N GLY A 5 25.18 -27.41 5.79
CA GLY A 5 25.06 -26.38 6.83
C GLY A 5 23.70 -25.68 6.76
N PRO A 6 23.27 -24.99 7.83
CA PRO A 6 21.96 -24.34 7.88
C PRO A 6 21.83 -23.38 6.69
N LYS A 7 20.88 -23.69 5.78
CA LYS A 7 20.59 -22.84 4.63
C LYS A 7 20.21 -21.45 5.16
N PRO A 8 20.74 -20.35 4.58
CA PRO A 8 20.30 -19.01 4.94
C PRO A 8 18.78 -18.91 4.73
N VAL A 9 18.07 -18.62 5.83
CA VAL A 9 16.62 -18.45 5.86
C VAL A 9 16.25 -17.36 4.85
N GLY A 10 15.35 -17.67 3.92
CA GLY A 10 14.90 -16.72 2.89
C GLY A 10 15.65 -16.73 1.55
N SER A 11 16.66 -17.61 1.33
CA SER A 11 17.30 -17.74 0.01
C SER A 11 16.50 -18.56 -1.03
N GLY A 12 15.45 -19.26 -0.60
CA GLY A 12 14.56 -20.02 -1.47
C GLY A 12 13.58 -19.15 -2.25
N SER A 13 12.96 -19.70 -3.29
CA SER A 13 11.83 -19.07 -4.00
C SER A 13 10.52 -19.10 -3.20
N SER A 14 10.52 -19.72 -2.01
CA SER A 14 9.39 -19.83 -1.10
C SER A 14 9.34 -18.69 -0.08
N ILE A 15 8.12 -18.39 0.40
CA ILE A 15 7.90 -17.58 1.61
C ILE A 15 8.01 -18.52 2.81
N ILE A 16 8.82 -18.16 3.81
CA ILE A 16 8.86 -18.92 5.07
C ILE A 16 7.81 -18.34 6.01
N VAL A 17 6.90 -19.19 6.48
CA VAL A 17 5.77 -18.82 7.33
C VAL A 17 6.03 -19.33 8.74
N SER A 18 5.85 -18.47 9.74
CA SER A 18 5.93 -18.90 11.14
C SER A 18 4.80 -19.89 11.47
N PRO A 19 5.04 -20.95 12.25
CA PRO A 19 3.99 -21.84 12.75
C PRO A 19 2.88 -21.10 13.49
N ARG A 20 3.16 -19.91 14.04
CA ARG A 20 2.17 -19.02 14.69
C ARG A 20 1.06 -18.56 13.75
N GLN A 21 1.32 -18.53 12.45
CA GLN A 21 0.35 -18.15 11.41
C GLN A 21 -0.46 -19.36 10.91
N ARG A 22 -0.32 -20.53 11.54
CA ARG A 22 -1.13 -21.70 11.21
C ARG A 22 -2.61 -21.39 11.43
N GLY A 23 -3.41 -21.58 10.38
CA GLY A 23 -4.85 -21.27 10.40
C GLY A 23 -5.20 -19.84 9.98
N ASN A 24 -4.22 -18.97 9.71
CA ASN A 24 -4.50 -17.63 9.17
C ASN A 24 -5.11 -17.75 7.75
N PRO A 25 -6.29 -17.16 7.48
CA PRO A 25 -6.95 -17.24 6.17
C PRO A 25 -6.11 -16.69 5.02
N ILE A 26 -5.16 -15.80 5.28
CA ILE A 26 -4.28 -15.20 4.27
C ILE A 26 -3.55 -16.27 3.45
N LEU A 27 -3.13 -17.36 4.08
CA LEU A 27 -2.39 -18.44 3.42
C LEU A 27 -3.19 -19.11 2.28
N LYS A 28 -4.53 -19.03 2.29
CA LYS A 28 -5.39 -19.55 1.21
C LYS A 28 -5.33 -18.71 -0.07
N TYR A 29 -4.88 -17.46 0.05
CA TYR A 29 -4.81 -16.47 -1.02
C TYR A 29 -3.40 -16.29 -1.58
N VAL A 30 -2.38 -16.84 -0.90
CA VAL A 30 -1.01 -16.93 -1.44
C VAL A 30 -0.92 -18.17 -2.34
N ARG A 31 -1.04 -17.97 -3.66
CA ARG A 31 -1.12 -19.04 -4.68
C ARG A 31 -0.03 -18.94 -5.74
N SER A 32 0.42 -17.73 -6.02
CA SER A 32 1.40 -17.41 -7.07
C SER A 32 2.82 -17.75 -6.65
N VAL A 33 3.05 -17.92 -5.34
CA VAL A 33 4.36 -18.13 -4.74
C VAL A 33 4.26 -19.29 -3.74
N PRO A 34 5.19 -20.27 -3.79
CA PRO A 34 5.18 -21.36 -2.82
C PRO A 34 5.50 -20.83 -1.42
N TRP A 35 4.99 -21.49 -0.39
CA TRP A 35 5.30 -21.16 0.99
C TRP A 35 5.48 -22.43 1.82
N GLU A 36 6.29 -22.34 2.86
CA GLU A 36 6.59 -23.46 3.76
C GLU A 36 6.65 -22.97 5.20
N PHE A 37 6.35 -23.85 6.16
CA PHE A 37 6.52 -23.52 7.56
C PHE A 37 7.99 -23.60 7.96
N GLY A 38 8.46 -22.62 8.73
CA GLY A 38 9.80 -22.64 9.31
C GLY A 38 9.84 -21.91 10.63
N GLU A 39 10.72 -22.34 11.52
CA GLU A 39 10.92 -21.67 12.82
C GLU A 39 11.60 -20.32 12.60
N VAL A 40 10.78 -19.26 12.55
CA VAL A 40 11.21 -17.89 12.30
C VAL A 40 10.60 -16.93 13.31
N VAL A 41 11.36 -15.88 13.66
CA VAL A 41 10.92 -14.81 14.55
C VAL A 41 9.79 -13.96 13.96
N PRO A 42 9.89 -13.42 12.71
CA PRO A 42 8.77 -12.71 12.07
C PRO A 42 7.66 -13.69 11.68
N ASP A 43 6.49 -13.16 11.29
CA ASP A 43 5.37 -14.00 10.86
C ASP A 43 5.58 -14.55 9.44
N TYR A 44 6.22 -13.75 8.58
CA TYR A 44 6.56 -14.12 7.21
C TYR A 44 7.97 -13.64 6.87
N VAL A 45 8.79 -14.51 6.30
CA VAL A 45 10.07 -14.13 5.68
C VAL A 45 9.87 -14.12 4.17
N LEU A 46 10.02 -12.93 3.60
CA LEU A 46 9.76 -12.64 2.19
C LEU A 46 11.05 -12.63 1.36
N GLY A 47 12.21 -12.65 2.01
CA GLY A 47 13.51 -12.71 1.36
C GLY A 47 14.63 -12.70 2.38
N GLN A 48 15.88 -12.62 1.92
CA GLN A 48 17.04 -12.64 2.84
C GLN A 48 17.06 -11.44 3.79
N THR A 49 16.64 -10.26 3.32
CA THR A 49 16.67 -9.00 4.08
C THR A 49 15.28 -8.43 4.36
N THR A 50 14.22 -9.16 4.00
CA THR A 50 12.84 -8.66 4.02
C THR A 50 11.94 -9.59 4.83
N CYS A 51 11.24 -9.03 5.80
CA CYS A 51 10.24 -9.74 6.60
C CYS A 51 8.93 -8.97 6.71
N ALA A 52 7.86 -9.69 7.02
CA ALA A 52 6.59 -9.11 7.42
C ALA A 52 6.10 -9.66 8.77
N LEU A 53 5.55 -8.75 9.58
CA LEU A 53 4.72 -9.06 10.73
C LEU A 53 3.26 -8.89 10.33
N PHE A 54 2.38 -9.73 10.86
CA PHE A 54 0.96 -9.64 10.63
C PHE A 54 0.22 -9.28 11.91
N LEU A 55 -0.71 -8.33 11.79
CA LEU A 55 -1.56 -7.89 12.87
C LEU A 55 -2.96 -7.61 12.32
N SER A 56 -4.00 -8.01 13.04
CA SER A 56 -5.37 -7.53 12.79
C SER A 56 -5.69 -6.41 13.78
N LEU A 57 -6.43 -5.40 13.35
CA LEU A 57 -6.86 -4.30 14.22
C LEU A 57 -7.75 -4.79 15.36
N ARG A 58 -8.63 -5.75 15.10
CA ARG A 58 -9.44 -6.41 16.13
C ARG A 58 -8.55 -7.06 17.19
N TYR A 59 -7.47 -7.73 16.78
CA TYR A 59 -6.53 -8.33 17.73
C TYR A 59 -5.72 -7.28 18.50
N HIS A 60 -5.30 -6.20 17.83
CA HIS A 60 -4.58 -5.10 18.46
C HIS A 60 -5.41 -4.42 19.57
N ASN A 61 -6.70 -4.22 19.33
CA ASN A 61 -7.61 -3.65 20.33
C ASN A 61 -7.74 -4.53 21.59
N LEU A 62 -7.61 -5.86 21.44
CA LEU A 62 -7.62 -6.80 22.56
C LEU A 62 -6.25 -6.87 23.25
N ASN A 63 -5.16 -6.75 22.50
CA ASN A 63 -3.79 -6.93 22.97
C ASN A 63 -2.87 -5.81 22.45
N PRO A 64 -2.95 -4.59 23.01
CA PRO A 64 -2.20 -3.44 22.49
C PRO A 64 -0.67 -3.61 22.64
N ASN A 65 -0.21 -4.26 23.70
CA ASN A 65 1.22 -4.48 23.96
C ASN A 65 1.88 -5.52 23.03
N TYR A 66 1.08 -6.35 22.36
CA TYR A 66 1.58 -7.43 21.52
C TYR A 66 2.58 -6.95 20.47
N ILE A 67 2.25 -5.88 19.74
CA ILE A 67 3.09 -5.40 18.64
C ILE A 67 4.43 -4.85 19.14
N HIS A 68 4.44 -4.22 20.30
CA HIS A 68 5.68 -3.70 20.91
C HIS A 68 6.66 -4.83 21.24
N GLU A 69 6.15 -5.92 21.83
CA GLU A 69 6.96 -7.09 22.14
C GLU A 69 7.48 -7.77 20.87
N ARG A 70 6.64 -7.89 19.84
CA ARG A 70 7.02 -8.49 18.55
C ARG A 70 8.10 -7.68 17.84
N LEU A 71 7.98 -6.35 17.83
CA LEU A 71 9.01 -5.47 17.26
C LEU A 71 10.31 -5.56 18.04
N LYS A 72 10.26 -5.65 19.37
CA LYS A 72 11.44 -5.85 20.22
C LYS A 72 12.13 -7.19 19.95
N GLN A 73 11.37 -8.27 19.77
CA GLN A 73 11.89 -9.59 19.43
C GLN A 73 12.53 -9.62 18.04
N LEU A 74 11.95 -8.91 17.07
CA LEU A 74 12.47 -8.85 15.70
C LEU A 74 13.83 -8.14 15.63
N GLY A 75 14.00 -7.08 16.41
CA GLY A 75 15.22 -6.28 16.46
C GLY A 75 15.56 -5.66 15.10
N SER A 76 16.85 -5.62 14.78
CA SER A 76 17.42 -5.12 13.53
C SER A 76 17.83 -6.24 12.56
N SER A 77 17.26 -7.44 12.70
CA SER A 77 17.64 -8.63 11.93
C SER A 77 17.32 -8.54 10.44
N PHE A 78 16.42 -7.62 10.05
CA PHE A 78 15.98 -7.42 8.67
C PHE A 78 16.06 -5.94 8.30
N VAL A 79 16.47 -5.67 7.06
CA VAL A 79 16.57 -4.31 6.51
C VAL A 79 15.19 -3.75 6.23
N LEU A 80 14.35 -4.51 5.51
CA LEU A 80 12.97 -4.12 5.23
C LEU A 80 12.03 -4.89 6.16
N ARG A 81 11.38 -4.16 7.06
CA ARG A 81 10.43 -4.69 8.04
C ARG A 81 9.05 -4.14 7.72
N VAL A 82 8.17 -5.01 7.26
CA VAL A 82 6.79 -4.65 6.90
C VAL A 82 5.85 -5.03 8.03
N LEU A 83 5.03 -4.09 8.49
CA LEU A 83 3.86 -4.40 9.33
C LEU A 83 2.63 -4.47 8.43
N LEU A 84 2.19 -5.70 8.13
CA LEU A 84 0.98 -5.98 7.39
C LEU A 84 -0.22 -5.97 8.35
N LEU A 85 -1.00 -4.89 8.29
CA LEU A 85 -2.13 -4.64 9.17
C LEU A 85 -3.45 -4.93 8.46
N GLN A 86 -4.22 -5.88 8.96
CA GLN A 86 -5.57 -6.14 8.50
C GLN A 86 -6.58 -5.23 9.22
N VAL A 87 -7.34 -4.47 8.44
CA VAL A 87 -8.40 -3.57 8.91
C VAL A 87 -9.73 -4.33 8.95
N ASP A 88 -10.08 -4.85 10.11
CA ASP A 88 -11.28 -5.67 10.36
C ASP A 88 -12.23 -5.07 11.42
N VAL A 89 -12.11 -3.75 11.66
CA VAL A 89 -12.95 -2.98 12.59
C VAL A 89 -13.64 -1.81 11.87
N LYS A 90 -14.79 -1.37 12.39
CA LYS A 90 -15.59 -0.28 11.79
C LYS A 90 -14.94 1.09 11.91
N ASP A 91 -14.31 1.37 13.05
CA ASP A 91 -13.71 2.67 13.36
C ASP A 91 -12.19 2.53 13.59
N PRO A 92 -11.38 2.42 12.51
CA PRO A 92 -9.95 2.14 12.63
C PRO A 92 -9.08 3.38 12.94
N SER A 93 -9.61 4.60 12.81
CA SER A 93 -8.84 5.85 12.75
C SER A 93 -7.90 6.07 13.96
N HIS A 94 -8.37 5.78 15.18
CA HIS A 94 -7.55 5.95 16.39
C HIS A 94 -6.39 4.95 16.42
N ALA A 95 -6.69 3.66 16.31
CA ALA A 95 -5.71 2.58 16.35
C ALA A 95 -4.68 2.70 15.20
N LEU A 96 -5.12 3.11 14.00
CA LEU A 96 -4.22 3.36 12.87
C LEU A 96 -3.23 4.47 13.16
N LYS A 97 -3.66 5.57 13.78
CA LYS A 97 -2.79 6.70 14.13
C LYS A 97 -1.73 6.28 15.14
N GLU A 98 -2.09 5.46 16.12
CA GLU A 98 -1.16 4.91 17.11
C GLU A 98 -0.16 3.94 16.48
N LEU A 99 -0.66 2.96 15.70
CA LEU A 99 0.19 1.99 15.00
C LEU A 99 1.13 2.64 13.99
N ALA A 100 0.68 3.68 13.29
CA ALA A 100 1.51 4.47 12.39
C ALA A 100 2.68 5.13 13.14
N ARG A 101 2.43 5.73 14.30
CA ARG A 101 3.49 6.31 15.15
C ARG A 101 4.48 5.24 15.62
N ILE A 102 3.99 4.08 16.06
CA ILE A 102 4.84 2.96 16.46
C ILE A 102 5.73 2.50 15.29
N CYS A 103 5.19 2.41 14.08
CA CYS A 103 5.94 2.03 12.89
C CYS A 103 7.04 3.04 12.54
N ILE A 104 6.80 4.34 12.68
CA ILE A 104 7.83 5.39 12.51
C ILE A 104 8.97 5.16 13.48
N MET A 105 8.64 5.03 14.77
CA MET A 105 9.61 4.92 15.84
C MET A 105 10.45 3.64 15.74
N ALA A 106 9.83 2.56 15.25
CA ALA A 106 10.48 1.26 15.07
C ALA A 106 11.09 1.06 13.68
N ASP A 107 11.10 2.07 12.80
CA ASP A 107 11.61 1.98 11.43
C ASP A 107 11.01 0.81 10.64
N CYS A 108 9.68 0.68 10.71
CA CYS A 108 8.89 -0.33 10.01
C CYS A 108 7.97 0.34 8.99
N THR A 109 7.73 -0.32 7.86
CA THR A 109 6.78 0.13 6.84
C THR A 109 5.40 -0.44 7.16
N LEU A 110 4.42 0.44 7.41
CA LEU A 110 3.03 0.05 7.62
C LEU A 110 2.31 -0.15 6.28
N VAL A 111 1.66 -1.31 6.10
CA VAL A 111 0.83 -1.63 4.93
C VAL A 111 -0.55 -2.07 5.42
N LEU A 112 -1.61 -1.41 4.94
CA LEU A 112 -2.99 -1.79 5.28
C LEU A 112 -3.56 -2.77 4.27
N ALA A 113 -4.27 -3.79 4.76
CA ALA A 113 -5.12 -4.66 3.96
C ALA A 113 -6.55 -4.64 4.52
N TRP A 114 -7.53 -4.45 3.64
CA TRP A 114 -8.96 -4.45 3.98
C TRP A 114 -9.59 -5.85 3.86
N SER A 115 -8.84 -6.81 3.32
CA SER A 115 -9.24 -8.21 3.23
C SER A 115 -8.05 -9.16 3.37
N PRO A 116 -8.27 -10.42 3.79
CA PRO A 116 -7.22 -11.43 3.82
C PRO A 116 -6.68 -11.78 2.43
N GLU A 117 -7.48 -11.57 1.38
CA GLU A 117 -7.05 -11.74 -0.02
C GLU A 117 -6.01 -10.69 -0.41
N GLU A 118 -6.29 -9.43 -0.09
CA GLU A 118 -5.39 -8.30 -0.35
C GLU A 118 -4.05 -8.49 0.39
N ALA A 119 -4.13 -8.89 1.66
CA ALA A 119 -2.95 -9.22 2.46
C ALA A 119 -2.10 -10.33 1.83
N GLY A 120 -2.73 -11.40 1.31
CA GLY A 120 -2.03 -12.49 0.61
C GLY A 120 -1.32 -11.99 -0.64
N ARG A 121 -2.00 -11.13 -1.42
CA ARG A 121 -1.42 -10.55 -2.65
C ARG A 121 -0.23 -9.65 -2.37
N TYR A 122 -0.21 -8.95 -1.23
CA TYR A 122 0.95 -8.16 -0.81
C TYR A 122 2.17 -9.04 -0.53
N LEU A 123 1.98 -10.15 0.19
CA LEU A 123 3.08 -11.10 0.44
C LEU A 123 3.66 -11.66 -0.87
N GLU A 124 2.79 -12.04 -1.82
CA GLU A 124 3.23 -12.48 -3.16
C GLU A 124 4.03 -11.40 -3.89
N THR A 125 3.54 -10.17 -3.83
CA THR A 125 4.18 -9.03 -4.49
C THR A 125 5.56 -8.81 -3.89
N TYR A 126 5.68 -8.66 -2.57
CA TYR A 126 6.98 -8.48 -1.93
C TYR A 126 7.98 -9.60 -2.28
N LYS A 127 7.55 -10.87 -2.30
CA LYS A 127 8.43 -11.97 -2.70
C LYS A 127 8.85 -11.88 -4.18
N SER A 128 7.92 -11.57 -5.07
CA SER A 128 8.21 -11.47 -6.51
C SER A 128 9.14 -10.30 -6.87
N TYR A 129 9.20 -9.26 -6.03
CA TYR A 129 10.06 -8.10 -6.22
C TYR A 129 11.44 -8.26 -5.55
N GLU A 130 11.70 -9.32 -4.78
CA GLU A 130 13.02 -9.60 -4.19
C GLU A 130 14.14 -9.64 -5.25
N LYS A 131 13.84 -10.18 -6.44
CA LYS A 131 14.81 -10.35 -7.54
C LYS A 131 14.83 -9.21 -8.56
N LYS A 132 13.95 -8.21 -8.43
CA LYS A 132 13.85 -7.13 -9.41
C LYS A 132 14.79 -5.98 -8.99
N PRO A 133 15.76 -5.58 -9.82
CA PRO A 133 16.63 -4.45 -9.50
C PRO A 133 15.80 -3.16 -9.36
N ALA A 134 16.21 -2.30 -8.43
CA ALA A 134 15.53 -1.03 -8.14
C ALA A 134 15.42 -0.09 -9.35
N ASP A 135 16.22 -0.30 -10.41
CA ASP A 135 16.14 0.47 -11.65
C ASP A 135 14.86 0.21 -12.46
N LEU A 136 14.20 -0.94 -12.31
CA LEU A 136 12.85 -1.15 -12.88
C LEU A 136 11.74 -0.45 -12.07
N LEU A 137 12.04 -0.04 -10.83
CA LEU A 137 11.15 0.76 -9.99
C LEU A 137 11.27 2.26 -10.26
N LYS A 138 12.37 2.71 -10.89
CA LYS A 138 12.43 4.06 -11.46
C LYS A 138 11.36 4.18 -12.53
N GLU A 139 10.49 5.16 -12.35
CA GLU A 139 9.64 5.65 -13.43
C GLU A 139 10.59 6.03 -14.58
N GLN A 140 10.41 5.43 -15.77
CA GLN A 140 10.85 6.15 -16.95
C GLN A 140 9.96 7.38 -16.98
N VAL A 141 10.52 8.49 -16.50
CA VAL A 141 9.84 9.79 -16.48
C VAL A 141 9.53 10.11 -17.93
N GLU A 142 8.30 9.83 -18.36
CA GLU A 142 7.77 10.50 -19.54
C GLU A 142 7.91 11.99 -19.26
N LYS A 143 8.74 12.66 -20.07
CA LYS A 143 9.30 13.99 -19.79
C LYS A 143 8.25 15.12 -19.82
N ASN A 144 6.99 14.82 -20.09
CA ASN A 144 5.95 15.82 -20.28
C ASN A 144 5.11 15.98 -19.00
N TYR A 145 5.33 17.10 -18.30
CA TYR A 145 4.53 17.53 -17.15
C TYR A 145 3.02 17.46 -17.41
N LEU A 146 2.59 17.89 -18.60
CA LEU A 146 1.20 17.87 -19.03
C LEU A 146 0.61 16.45 -19.07
N SER A 147 1.38 15.45 -19.54
CA SER A 147 0.94 14.06 -19.58
C SER A 147 0.75 13.51 -18.17
N LYS A 148 1.69 13.77 -17.25
CA LYS A 148 1.60 13.33 -15.85
C LYS A 148 0.39 13.90 -15.14
N VAL A 149 0.11 15.18 -15.34
CA VAL A 149 -1.07 15.81 -14.71
C VAL A 149 -2.36 15.31 -15.36
N THR A 150 -2.39 15.13 -16.68
CA THR A 150 -3.57 14.59 -17.37
C THR A 150 -3.89 13.16 -16.92
N ASP A 151 -2.88 12.29 -16.79
CA ASP A 151 -3.06 10.94 -16.26
C ASP A 151 -3.49 10.95 -14.79
N CYS A 152 -3.00 11.93 -14.03
CA CYS A 152 -3.41 12.12 -12.65
C CYS A 152 -4.89 12.47 -12.53
N MET A 153 -5.34 13.44 -13.32
CA MET A 153 -6.71 13.95 -13.29
C MET A 153 -7.70 12.93 -13.87
N THR A 154 -7.35 12.23 -14.94
CA THR A 154 -8.18 11.17 -15.55
C THR A 154 -8.33 9.90 -14.70
N THR A 155 -7.63 9.81 -13.56
CA THR A 155 -7.87 8.74 -12.58
C THR A 155 -9.26 8.88 -11.94
N VAL A 156 -9.85 10.08 -11.93
CA VAL A 156 -11.23 10.30 -11.47
C VAL A 156 -12.20 9.88 -12.57
N LYS A 157 -13.10 8.94 -12.28
CA LYS A 157 -14.07 8.30 -13.21
C LYS A 157 -14.92 9.23 -14.08
N SER A 158 -14.90 10.54 -13.84
CA SER A 158 -15.74 11.53 -14.52
C SER A 158 -14.93 12.66 -15.18
N ILE A 159 -13.59 12.59 -15.15
CA ILE A 159 -12.70 13.61 -15.72
C ILE A 159 -12.05 13.05 -16.99
N ASN A 160 -12.25 13.76 -18.09
CA ASN A 160 -11.63 13.43 -19.37
C ASN A 160 -10.30 14.18 -19.57
N LYS A 161 -9.54 13.81 -20.61
CA LYS A 161 -8.32 14.51 -21.01
C LYS A 161 -8.58 16.00 -21.28
N THR A 162 -9.67 16.31 -21.97
CA THR A 162 -10.10 17.69 -22.26
C THR A 162 -10.38 18.46 -20.98
N ASP A 163 -11.11 17.86 -20.02
CA ASP A 163 -11.41 18.49 -18.73
C ASP A 163 -10.12 18.78 -17.93
N SER A 164 -9.14 17.88 -18.01
CA SER A 164 -7.84 18.03 -17.34
C SER A 164 -7.04 19.20 -17.90
N ILE A 165 -7.08 19.39 -19.22
CA ILE A 165 -6.45 20.52 -19.92
C ILE A 165 -7.17 21.83 -19.55
N THR A 166 -8.50 21.84 -19.52
CA THR A 166 -9.29 23.01 -19.11
C THR A 166 -8.96 23.43 -17.68
N LEU A 167 -8.93 22.49 -16.72
CA LEU A 167 -8.59 22.79 -15.32
C LEU A 167 -7.16 23.33 -15.17
N LEU A 168 -6.21 22.75 -15.91
CA LEU A 168 -4.84 23.24 -15.95
C LEU A 168 -4.73 24.64 -16.55
N SER A 169 -5.50 24.95 -17.59
CA SER A 169 -5.50 26.29 -18.19
C SER A 169 -6.12 27.35 -17.28
N THR A 170 -7.13 26.99 -16.48
CA THR A 170 -7.82 27.93 -15.58
C THR A 170 -7.03 28.18 -14.30
N PHE A 171 -6.52 27.12 -13.66
CA PHE A 171 -5.91 27.20 -12.33
C PHE A 171 -4.38 27.17 -12.33
N SER A 172 -3.76 27.00 -13.50
CA SER A 172 -2.30 27.00 -13.75
C SER A 172 -1.48 25.90 -13.04
N SER A 173 -1.98 25.35 -11.93
CA SER A 173 -1.31 24.35 -11.10
C SER A 173 -2.30 23.38 -10.47
N VAL A 174 -1.84 22.17 -10.13
CA VAL A 174 -2.66 21.17 -9.43
C VAL A 174 -3.06 21.65 -8.03
N GLU A 175 -2.17 22.39 -7.37
CA GLU A 175 -2.44 23.02 -6.08
C GLU A 175 -3.59 24.03 -6.17
N GLY A 176 -3.62 24.84 -7.23
CA GLY A 176 -4.72 25.77 -7.51
C GLY A 176 -6.06 25.05 -7.70
N ILE A 177 -6.06 23.86 -8.33
CA ILE A 177 -7.27 23.04 -8.50
C ILE A 177 -7.75 22.45 -7.18
N ILE A 178 -6.83 22.02 -6.31
CA ILE A 178 -7.13 21.43 -5.00
C ILE A 178 -7.75 22.48 -4.06
N ASN A 179 -7.22 23.71 -4.09
CA ASN A 179 -7.68 24.82 -3.25
C ASN A 179 -8.84 25.61 -3.86
N ALA A 180 -9.28 25.28 -5.08
CA ALA A 180 -10.37 25.97 -5.75
C ALA A 180 -11.71 25.74 -5.04
N SER A 181 -12.52 26.79 -4.97
CA SER A 181 -13.89 26.68 -4.46
C SER A 181 -14.77 25.88 -5.42
N LYS A 182 -15.87 25.32 -4.91
CA LYS A 182 -16.81 24.56 -5.73
C LYS A 182 -17.42 25.43 -6.83
N GLU A 183 -17.58 26.71 -6.55
CA GLU A 183 -18.14 27.73 -7.42
C GLU A 183 -17.18 27.99 -8.61
N ASP A 184 -15.87 28.11 -8.33
CA ASP A 184 -14.84 28.33 -9.35
C ASP A 184 -14.68 27.12 -10.29
N LEU A 185 -14.84 25.91 -9.75
CA LEU A 185 -14.75 24.67 -10.54
C LEU A 185 -15.96 24.48 -11.47
N VAL A 186 -17.14 24.98 -11.11
CA VAL A 186 -18.36 24.92 -11.94
C VAL A 186 -18.33 25.95 -13.07
N LEU A 187 -17.60 27.06 -12.88
CA LEU A 187 -17.40 28.09 -13.91
C LEU A 187 -16.56 27.62 -15.10
N CYS A 188 -15.85 26.49 -14.97
CA CYS A 188 -15.04 25.96 -16.05
C CYS A 188 -15.89 25.31 -17.16
N PRO A 189 -15.60 25.57 -18.44
CA PRO A 189 -16.39 25.04 -19.55
C PRO A 189 -16.30 23.50 -19.62
N GLY A 190 -17.45 22.83 -19.65
CA GLY A 190 -17.55 21.36 -19.72
C GLY A 190 -17.48 20.63 -18.37
N LEU A 191 -17.33 21.35 -17.26
CA LEU A 191 -17.31 20.82 -15.88
C LEU A 191 -18.66 21.03 -15.19
N GLY A 192 -19.57 20.08 -15.41
CA GLY A 192 -20.86 20.07 -14.73
C GLY A 192 -20.75 19.81 -13.21
N PRO A 193 -21.79 20.13 -12.42
CA PRO A 193 -21.78 20.02 -10.96
C PRO A 193 -21.59 18.58 -10.45
N GLN A 194 -21.88 17.57 -11.28
CA GLN A 194 -21.56 16.16 -10.96
C GLN A 194 -20.05 15.87 -11.04
N LYS A 195 -19.35 16.39 -12.07
CA LYS A 195 -17.88 16.23 -12.20
C LYS A 195 -17.15 16.96 -11.08
N VAL A 196 -17.59 18.18 -10.75
CA VAL A 196 -17.03 18.99 -9.65
C VAL A 196 -17.21 18.32 -8.30
N ARG A 197 -18.41 17.75 -8.03
CA ARG A 197 -18.62 16.93 -6.83
C ARG A 197 -17.65 15.75 -6.77
N GLN A 198 -17.37 15.09 -7.89
CA GLN A 198 -16.46 13.96 -7.93
C GLN A 198 -14.99 14.36 -7.71
N ILE A 199 -14.57 15.53 -8.23
CA ILE A 199 -13.25 16.13 -7.97
C ILE A 199 -13.10 16.41 -6.47
N LEU A 200 -14.03 17.16 -5.89
CA LEU A 200 -14.01 17.52 -4.46
C LEU A 200 -14.08 16.29 -3.55
N CYS A 201 -14.92 15.31 -3.90
CA CYS A 201 -14.99 14.03 -3.20
C CYS A 201 -13.64 13.31 -3.25
N CYS A 202 -12.96 13.31 -4.40
CA CYS A 202 -11.63 12.70 -4.55
C CYS A 202 -10.56 13.44 -3.75
N THR A 203 -10.62 14.77 -3.64
CA THR A 203 -9.74 15.59 -2.77
C THR A 203 -9.89 15.23 -1.30
N ILE A 204 -11.14 15.10 -0.81
CA ILE A 204 -11.42 14.66 0.56
C ILE A 204 -10.92 13.23 0.80
N PHE A 205 -11.10 12.34 -0.18
CA PHE A 205 -10.52 10.99 -0.11
C PHE A 205 -8.99 10.99 -0.15
N TYR A 206 -8.33 11.99 -0.75
CA TYR A 206 -6.88 12.12 -0.74
C TYR A 206 -6.39 12.60 0.62
N GLU A 207 -7.01 13.61 1.25
CA GLU A 207 -6.65 14.03 2.61
C GLU A 207 -6.83 12.89 3.64
N GLU A 208 -7.90 12.10 3.54
CA GLU A 208 -8.18 11.00 4.48
C GLU A 208 -7.44 9.69 4.15
N ARG A 209 -6.96 9.48 2.91
CA ARG A 209 -6.22 8.26 2.51
C ARG A 209 -4.71 8.42 2.32
N LEU A 210 -4.16 9.64 2.44
CA LEU A 210 -2.71 9.85 2.29
C LEU A 210 -1.91 9.36 3.52
N PHE A 211 -2.57 8.92 4.60
CA PHE A 211 -1.87 8.66 5.86
C PHE A 211 -1.21 7.27 6.01
N ILE A 212 -1.26 6.36 5.01
CA ILE A 212 -0.62 5.04 5.17
C ILE A 212 0.34 4.67 4.04
N ILE A 213 1.46 5.40 3.95
CA ILE A 213 2.77 4.78 3.69
C ILE A 213 3.77 5.53 4.57
N VAL A 214 3.80 5.14 5.84
CA VAL A 214 4.73 5.79 6.76
C VAL A 214 6.11 5.17 6.58
N LYS A 215 7.05 6.05 6.19
CA LYS A 215 8.41 5.85 5.69
C LYS A 215 8.55 5.20 4.32
N THR A 216 8.42 6.04 3.29
CA THR A 216 9.49 6.16 2.27
C THR A 216 9.61 7.63 1.87
N ASN A 217 10.83 8.14 1.89
CA ASN A 217 11.24 9.47 1.44
C ASN A 217 11.16 9.60 -0.09
N VAL A 218 10.02 9.26 -0.69
CA VAL A 218 9.73 9.45 -2.11
C VAL A 218 8.21 9.55 -2.27
N TYR A 219 7.68 10.78 -2.18
CA TYR A 219 6.29 11.12 -2.52
C TYR A 219 5.87 10.64 -3.94
N PHE A 220 6.84 10.23 -4.78
CA PHE A 220 6.65 9.71 -6.13
C PHE A 220 6.50 8.18 -6.25
N GLN A 221 6.94 7.38 -5.27
CA GLN A 221 6.85 5.90 -5.35
C GLN A 221 5.52 5.34 -4.81
N ALA A 222 4.84 6.08 -3.94
CA ALA A 222 3.55 5.71 -3.35
C ALA A 222 2.44 5.51 -4.40
N ARG A 223 2.45 6.34 -5.46
CA ARG A 223 1.47 6.26 -6.56
C ARG A 223 1.58 4.97 -7.36
N ARG A 224 2.80 4.47 -7.56
CA ARG A 224 3.06 3.23 -8.31
C ARG A 224 2.78 1.99 -7.49
N LEU A 225 3.03 2.01 -6.18
CA LEU A 225 2.56 0.97 -5.29
C LEU A 225 1.02 0.93 -5.30
N TYR A 226 0.34 2.07 -5.18
CA TYR A 226 -1.11 2.14 -5.33
C TYR A 226 -1.61 1.67 -6.72
N ASP A 227 -0.93 2.04 -7.80
CA ASP A 227 -1.32 1.63 -9.15
C ASP A 227 -1.10 0.13 -9.41
N VAL A 228 -0.08 -0.48 -8.81
CA VAL A 228 0.25 -1.91 -8.95
C VAL A 228 -0.57 -2.76 -7.98
N LEU A 229 -0.82 -2.26 -6.76
CA LEU A 229 -1.46 -2.99 -5.67
C LEU A 229 -2.98 -2.77 -5.63
N HIS A 230 -3.48 -1.55 -5.87
CA HIS A 230 -4.89 -1.17 -5.67
C HIS A 230 -5.69 -1.00 -6.98
N LYS A 231 -5.09 -0.52 -8.08
CA LYS A 231 -5.81 -0.26 -9.36
C LYS A 231 -6.49 -1.49 -9.98
N PRO A 232 -5.95 -2.73 -9.89
CA PRO A 232 -6.64 -3.91 -10.38
C PRO A 232 -7.96 -4.21 -9.63
N PHE A 233 -8.07 -3.82 -8.37
CA PHE A 233 -9.21 -4.15 -7.49
C PHE A 233 -10.41 -3.20 -7.60
N ILE A 234 -10.20 -1.94 -8.05
CA ILE A 234 -11.33 -1.03 -8.32
C ILE A 234 -12.09 -1.47 -9.59
N LYS A 235 -11.39 -2.13 -10.53
CA LYS A 235 -11.99 -2.69 -11.75
C LYS A 235 -12.83 -3.96 -11.51
N SER A 236 -12.51 -4.78 -10.50
CA SER A 236 -13.31 -5.96 -10.15
C SER A 236 -14.60 -5.60 -9.41
N ARG A 237 -14.59 -4.58 -8.54
CA ARG A 237 -15.79 -4.08 -7.83
C ARG A 237 -16.85 -3.42 -8.72
N THR A 238 -16.54 -3.11 -9.98
CA THR A 238 -17.50 -2.46 -10.91
C THR A 238 -18.06 -3.38 -11.98
N LYS A 239 -17.93 -4.70 -11.80
CA LYS A 239 -18.60 -5.72 -12.60
C LYS A 239 -19.68 -6.52 -11.85
N GLU A 240 -19.94 -6.21 -10.59
CA GLU A 240 -21.00 -6.85 -9.77
C GLU A 240 -22.01 -5.82 -9.24
N SER A 241 -22.37 -4.82 -10.05
CA SER A 241 -23.47 -3.88 -9.76
C SER A 241 -24.21 -3.52 -11.03
#